data_AF-A0A1M3TVF3-F1
#
_entry.id   AF-A0A1M3TVF3-F1
#
_cell.length_a   1.000
_cell.length_b   1.000
_cell.length_c   1.000
_cell.angle_alpha   90.00
_cell.angle_beta   90.00
_cell.angle_gamma   90.00
#
_symmetry.space_group_name_H-M   'P 1'
#
loop_
_entity.id
_entity.type
_entity.pdbx_description
1 polymer ?
#
loop_
_entity_poly.entity_id
_entity_poly.type
_entity_poly.pdbx_seq_one_letter_code
_entity_poly.pdbx_strand_id
1 'polypeptide(L)' 'MDLSTMEERLENDSYFTPKASVDDLESFFRNCRQYNEATTVYSKCASKLEKYMYSLIKEIPEWFDLLED' A
#
# COMPACT_ATOMS: atom_id res chain seq x y z
N MET A 1 9.40 -1.73 -4.39
CA MET A 1 8.84 -1.89 -3.04
C MET A 1 8.16 -3.23 -2.98
N ASP A 2 8.27 -3.93 -1.86
CA ASP A 2 7.68 -5.23 -1.57
C ASP A 2 7.41 -5.34 -0.06
N LEU A 3 6.53 -6.27 0.34
CA LEU A 3 6.06 -6.34 1.72
C LEU A 3 7.16 -6.73 2.72
N SER A 4 8.15 -7.54 2.33
CA SER A 4 9.30 -7.87 3.20
C SER A 4 10.15 -6.64 3.50
N THR A 5 10.47 -5.83 2.49
CA THR A 5 11.20 -4.56 2.69
C THR A 5 10.39 -3.61 3.59
N MET A 6 9.08 -3.60 3.45
CA MET A 6 8.22 -2.75 4.27
C MET A 6 8.13 -3.22 5.73
N GLU A 7 8.09 -4.53 5.95
CA GLU A 7 8.16 -5.14 7.28
C GLU A 7 9.47 -4.77 7.98
N GLU A 8 10.61 -4.93 7.31
CA GLU A 8 11.92 -4.51 7.84
C GLU A 8 11.95 -3.01 8.19
N ARG A 9 11.35 -2.15 7.36
CA ARG A 9 11.26 -0.71 7.65
C ARG A 9 10.40 -0.42 8.87
N LEU A 10 9.30 -1.15 9.04
CA LEU A 10 8.43 -1.02 10.21
C LEU A 10 9.15 -1.44 11.48
N GLU A 11 9.82 -2.60 11.46
CA GLU A 11 10.57 -3.13 12.61
C GLU A 11 11.75 -2.24 13.02
N ASN A 12 12.31 -1.49 12.07
CA ASN A 12 13.40 -0.54 12.30
C ASN A 12 12.91 0.90 12.55
N ASP A 13 11.65 1.10 12.96
CA ASP A 13 11.05 2.42 13.26
C ASP A 13 11.24 3.46 12.13
N SER A 14 11.34 3.01 10.87
CA SER A 14 11.64 3.89 9.73
C SER A 14 10.42 4.66 9.21
N TYR A 15 9.21 4.30 9.65
CA TYR A 15 7.98 5.01 9.31
C TYR A 15 7.58 5.99 10.42
N PHE A 16 8.02 7.24 10.29
CA PHE A 16 7.67 8.31 11.23
C PHE A 16 6.21 8.75 11.16
N THR A 17 5.51 8.44 10.06
CA THR A 17 4.10 8.73 9.87
C THR A 17 3.39 7.57 9.16
N PRO A 18 2.07 7.37 9.38
CA PRO A 18 1.29 6.41 8.60
C PRO A 18 1.34 6.68 7.09
N LYS A 19 1.39 7.95 6.67
CA LYS A 19 1.53 8.33 5.26
C LYS A 19 2.75 7.69 4.59
N ALA A 20 3.88 7.61 5.30
CA ALA A 20 5.11 7.02 4.75
C ALA A 20 4.96 5.52 4.44
N SER A 21 4.19 4.76 5.23
CA SER A 21 3.92 3.36 4.93
C SER A 21 2.87 3.19 3.82
N VAL A 22 1.88 4.08 3.75
CA VAL A 22 0.91 4.13 2.64
C VAL A 22 1.61 4.42 1.30
N ASP A 23 2.55 5.36 1.26
CA ASP A 23 3.33 5.69 0.06
C ASP A 23 4.12 4.50 -0.50
N ASP A 24 4.69 3.69 0.39
CA ASP A 24 5.40 2.47 0.00
C ASP A 24 4.43 1.41 -0.53
N LEU A 25 3.25 1.25 0.08
CA LEU A 25 2.20 0.36 -0.44
C LEU A 25 1.70 0.81 -1.83
N GLU A 26 1.43 2.10 -2.02
CA GLU A 26 1.05 2.66 -3.32
C GLU A 26 2.13 2.44 -4.38
N SER A 27 3.41 2.64 -4.01
CA SER A 27 4.54 2.34 -4.88
C SER A 27 4.59 0.86 -5.25
N PHE A 28 4.34 -0.04 -4.30
CA PHE A 28 4.22 -1.47 -4.56
C PHE A 28 3.10 -1.79 -5.55
N PHE A 29 1.88 -1.26 -5.35
CA PHE A 29 0.75 -1.51 -6.26
C PHE A 29 0.95 -0.91 -7.65
N ARG A 30 1.46 0.33 -7.72
CA ARG A 30 1.76 1.04 -8.97
C ARG A 30 2.79 0.27 -9.79
N ASN A 31 3.89 -0.16 -9.17
CA ASN A 31 4.90 -0.97 -9.84
C ASN A 31 4.30 -2.30 -10.33
N CYS A 32 3.50 -2.98 -9.51
CA CYS A 32 2.84 -4.22 -9.91
C CYS A 32 2.01 -4.02 -11.19
N ARG A 33 1.17 -2.98 -11.24
CA ARG A 33 0.35 -2.67 -12.43
C ARG A 33 1.16 -2.16 -13.62
N GLN A 34 2.29 -1.50 -13.39
CA GLN A 34 3.16 -1.01 -14.47
C GLN A 34 3.87 -2.15 -15.21
N TYR A 35 4.29 -3.19 -14.50
CA TYR A 35 5.05 -4.30 -15.09
C TYR A 35 4.18 -5.49 -15.51
N ASN A 36 2.91 -5.53 -15.12
CA ASN A 36 2.03 -6.66 -15.39
C ASN A 36 0.73 -6.22 -16.08
N GLU A 37 0.37 -6.94 -17.15
CA GLU A 37 -0.91 -6.76 -17.84
C GLU A 37 -2.11 -6.84 -16.87
N ALA A 38 -3.12 -6.02 -17.11
CA ALA A 38 -4.28 -5.88 -16.22
C ALA A 38 -5.06 -7.19 -16.00
N THR A 39 -4.96 -8.13 -16.95
CA THR A 39 -5.66 -9.43 -16.91
C THR A 39 -4.95 -10.47 -16.05
N THR A 40 -3.68 -10.24 -15.70
CA THR A 40 -2.85 -11.17 -14.92
C THR A 40 -3.35 -11.32 -13.49
N VAL A 41 -3.02 -12.45 -12.86
CA VAL A 41 -3.30 -12.66 -11.43
C VAL A 41 -2.60 -11.62 -10.56
N TYR A 42 -1.41 -11.16 -10.96
CA TYR A 42 -0.62 -10.17 -10.22
C TYR A 42 -1.36 -8.84 -10.11
N SER A 43 -1.80 -8.26 -11.24
CA SER A 43 -2.52 -6.98 -11.26
C SER A 43 -3.88 -7.05 -10.54
N LYS A 44 -4.55 -8.21 -10.60
CA LYS A 44 -5.81 -8.46 -9.86
C LYS A 44 -5.58 -8.53 -8.36
N CYS A 45 -4.54 -9.24 -7.93
CA CYS A 45 -4.16 -9.33 -6.51
C CYS A 45 -3.75 -7.96 -5.95
N ALA A 46 -2.94 -7.19 -6.67
CA ALA A 46 -2.56 -5.83 -6.27
C ALA A 46 -3.79 -4.93 -6.09
N SER A 47 -4.72 -4.94 -7.05
CA SER A 47 -5.96 -4.16 -6.95
C SER A 47 -6.86 -4.59 -5.78
N LYS A 48 -6.90 -5.88 -5.45
CA LYS A 48 -7.66 -6.38 -4.30
C LYS A 48 -7.02 -5.96 -2.97
N LEU A 49 -5.70 -6.06 -2.89
CA LEU A 49 -4.95 -5.70 -1.68
C LEU A 49 -4.97 -4.19 -1.43
N GLU A 50 -4.86 -3.37 -2.46
CA GLU A 50 -4.99 -1.91 -2.37
C GLU A 50 -6.38 -1.48 -1.86
N LYS A 51 -7.45 -2.10 -2.37
CA LYS A 51 -8.81 -1.87 -1.84
C LYS A 51 -8.94 -2.26 -0.37
N TYR A 52 -8.29 -3.35 0.03
CA TYR A 52 -8.28 -3.80 1.42
C TYR A 52 -7.48 -2.85 2.32
N MET A 53 -6.34 -2.33 1.86
CA MET A 53 -5.60 -1.27 2.56
C MET A 53 -6.51 -0.07 2.82
N TYR A 54 -7.21 0.43 1.80
CA TYR A 54 -8.12 1.57 1.99
C TYR A 54 -9.32 1.26 2.89
N SER A 55 -9.80 0.01 2.97
CA SER A 55 -10.81 -0.33 3.97
C SER A 55 -10.27 -0.27 5.39
N LEU A 56 -9.01 -0.68 5.62
CA LEU A 56 -8.36 -0.58 6.93
C LEU A 56 -8.14 0.89 7.32
N ILE A 57 -7.70 1.74 6.38
CA ILE A 57 -7.52 3.18 6.63
C ILE A 57 -8.86 3.82 7.04
N LYS A 58 -9.96 3.46 6.39
CA LYS A 58 -11.31 3.93 6.73
C LYS A 58 -11.81 3.53 8.12
N GLU A 59 -11.20 2.53 8.75
CA GLU A 59 -11.55 2.11 10.11
C GLU A 59 -10.85 2.99 11.17
N ILE A 60 -9.91 3.85 10.77
CA ILE A 60 -9.10 4.69 11.66
C ILE A 60 -9.43 6.17 11.37
N PRO A 61 -10.26 6.84 12.20
CA PRO A 61 -10.66 8.23 11.99
C PRO A 61 -9.50 9.21 11.84
N GLU A 62 -8.40 8.97 12.56
CA GLU A 62 -7.18 9.78 12.52
C GLU A 62 -6.47 9.74 11.17
N TRP A 63 -6.82 8.79 10.29
CA TRP A 63 -6.16 8.57 9.00
C TRP A 63 -7.06 8.90 7.81
N PHE A 64 -8.19 9.57 8.02
CA PHE A 64 -9.12 9.91 6.94
C PHE A 64 -8.50 10.84 5.89
N ASP A 65 -7.53 11.67 6.28
CA ASP A 65 -6.74 12.51 5.38
C ASP A 65 -5.85 11.70 4.42
N LEU A 66 -5.56 10.44 4.74
CA LEU A 66 -4.82 9.52 3.86
C LEU A 66 -5.69 8.92 2.74
N LEU A 67 -7.00 9.21 2.71
CA LEU A 67 -7.93 8.74 1.68
C LEU A 67 -8.12 9.73 0.53
N GLU A 68 -7.57 10.94 0.64
CA GLU A 68 -7.71 12.01 -0.34
C GLU A 68 -6.50 12.03 -1.30
N ASP A 69 -6.76 12.12 -2.61
CA ASP A 69 -5.76 12.22 -3.69
C ASP A 69 -5.08 13.60 -3.75
#